data_AF-A0A537FF32-F1
#
_entry.id   AF-A0A537FF32-F1
#
_cell.length_a   1.000
_cell.length_b   1.000
_cell.length_c   1.000
_cell.angle_alpha   90.00
_cell.angle_beta   90.00
_cell.angle_gamma   90.00
#
_symmetry.space_group_name_H-M   'P 1'
#
loop_
_entity.id
_entity.type
_entity.pdbx_description
1 polymer ?
#
loop_
_entity_poly.entity_id
_entity_poly.type
_entity_poly.pdbx_seq_one_letter_code
_entity_poly.pdbx_strand_id
1 'polypeptide(L)'
;MSTEEKKPPASPSTPPPSTTAPPLPPTTPPRPPPQPTAATKLAKKPVTRRAFLIGAIAASTGLAIGSMASGALPQYDILSPVLPRQLPSGYVIPGANATDLENNYQLAVSALQADIAAGRAQPGTLLNPTNAVHPFATFFYWPYDVAVSPYYRNIVLRLPDEVLDPSIRGSTPDVRHFAAWNTTCVHLRCLVNAGSDDSQYRLLCPCHGSEYRLIDGVPVKGPAFDLGLGLNGLPKVILSLDSNNNLRAERFDGEPGIGRRD
;
A
#
# COMPACT_ATOMS: atom_id res chain seq x y z
N MET A 1 20.35 -46.66 43.42
CA MET A 1 19.12 -45.97 43.88
C MET A 1 18.63 -45.15 42.71
N SER A 2 17.65 -45.70 41.98
CA SER A 2 17.06 -45.08 40.78
C SER A 2 16.06 -44.00 41.24
N THR A 3 16.25 -42.76 40.80
CA THR A 3 15.26 -41.69 40.98
C THR A 3 14.46 -41.55 39.71
N GLU A 4 13.25 -42.12 39.75
CA GLU A 4 12.23 -42.04 38.71
C GLU A 4 11.55 -40.65 38.83
N GLU A 5 11.82 -39.77 37.88
CA GLU A 5 11.23 -38.42 37.87
C GLU A 5 9.81 -38.47 37.30
N LYS A 6 8.84 -38.20 38.17
CA LYS A 6 7.41 -38.32 37.93
C LYS A 6 6.90 -37.16 37.07
N LYS A 7 6.46 -37.47 35.86
CA LYS A 7 5.77 -36.55 34.92
C LYS A 7 4.55 -35.90 35.59
N PRO A 8 4.34 -34.57 35.48
CA PRO A 8 3.15 -33.90 36.03
C PRO A 8 1.88 -34.30 35.26
N PRO A 9 0.70 -34.37 35.93
CA PRO A 9 -0.57 -34.68 35.28
C PRO A 9 -1.03 -33.54 34.36
N ALA A 10 -1.69 -33.90 33.27
CA ALA A 10 -2.31 -32.97 32.33
C ALA A 10 -3.44 -32.18 33.01
N SER A 11 -3.43 -30.85 32.85
CA SER A 11 -4.50 -29.96 33.30
C SER A 11 -5.83 -30.29 32.61
N PRO A 12 -6.98 -30.22 33.30
CA PRO A 12 -8.28 -30.38 32.67
C PRO A 12 -8.55 -29.18 31.76
N SER A 13 -8.85 -29.44 30.50
CA SER A 13 -9.34 -28.44 29.55
C SER A 13 -10.76 -28.04 29.92
N THR A 14 -10.91 -26.86 30.53
CA THR A 14 -12.21 -26.21 30.74
C THR A 14 -12.76 -25.75 29.39
N PRO A 15 -14.01 -26.06 29.02
CA PRO A 15 -14.63 -25.47 27.83
C PRO A 15 -14.83 -23.96 28.05
N PRO A 16 -14.73 -23.14 27.00
CA PRO A 16 -14.95 -21.70 27.12
C PRO A 16 -16.39 -21.40 27.56
N PRO A 17 -16.62 -20.30 28.30
CA PRO A 17 -17.96 -19.90 28.69
C PRO A 17 -18.79 -19.53 27.46
N SER A 18 -19.97 -20.13 27.35
CA SER A 18 -21.00 -19.77 26.38
C SER A 18 -21.43 -18.33 26.62
N THR A 19 -21.00 -17.40 25.76
CA THR A 19 -21.56 -16.06 25.72
C THR A 19 -22.95 -16.14 25.09
N THR A 20 -23.98 -16.11 25.95
CA THR A 20 -25.37 -15.91 25.54
C THR A 20 -25.46 -14.56 24.83
N ALA A 21 -25.64 -14.57 23.52
CA ALA A 21 -25.95 -13.38 22.75
C ALA A 21 -27.29 -12.77 23.24
N PRO A 22 -27.44 -11.44 23.24
CA PRO A 22 -28.73 -10.80 23.52
C PRO A 22 -29.81 -11.27 22.52
N PRO A 23 -31.09 -11.29 22.91
CA PRO A 23 -32.16 -11.67 21.99
C PRO A 23 -32.20 -10.67 20.84
N LEU A 24 -32.26 -11.19 19.61
CA LEU A 24 -32.55 -10.41 18.42
C LEU A 24 -33.90 -9.68 18.61
N PRO A 25 -34.02 -8.40 18.20
CA PRO A 25 -35.32 -7.73 18.16
C PRO A 25 -36.25 -8.51 17.21
N PRO A 26 -37.57 -8.50 17.46
CA PRO A 26 -38.52 -9.22 16.63
C PRO A 26 -38.42 -8.74 15.18
N THR A 27 -38.03 -9.65 14.30
CA THR A 27 -38.10 -9.43 12.86
C THR A 27 -39.58 -9.42 12.47
N THR A 28 -40.15 -8.23 12.30
CA THR A 28 -41.41 -8.08 11.57
C THR A 28 -41.22 -8.70 10.18
N PRO A 29 -42.10 -9.60 9.72
CA PRO A 29 -42.02 -10.11 8.36
C PRO A 29 -42.06 -8.92 7.39
N PRO A 30 -41.23 -8.90 6.33
CA PRO A 30 -41.38 -7.89 5.31
C PRO A 30 -42.82 -7.97 4.78
N ARG A 31 -43.50 -6.82 4.78
CA ARG A 31 -44.81 -6.68 4.17
C ARG A 31 -44.72 -7.25 2.74
N PRO A 32 -45.59 -8.18 2.33
CA PRO A 32 -45.56 -8.67 0.97
C PRO A 32 -45.68 -7.47 0.02
N PRO A 33 -44.90 -7.45 -1.08
CA PRO A 33 -45.02 -6.37 -2.06
C PRO A 33 -46.48 -6.25 -2.50
N PRO A 34 -46.98 -5.04 -2.77
CA PRO A 34 -48.32 -4.88 -3.29
C PRO A 34 -48.47 -5.78 -4.51
N GLN A 35 -49.42 -6.70 -4.42
CA GLN A 35 -49.74 -7.63 -5.50
C GLN A 35 -50.03 -6.80 -6.75
N PRO A 36 -49.39 -7.09 -7.90
CA PRO A 36 -49.68 -6.37 -9.13
C PRO A 36 -51.17 -6.49 -9.38
N THR A 37 -51.86 -5.36 -9.45
CA THR A 37 -53.23 -5.31 -9.95
C THR A 37 -53.24 -6.03 -11.29
N ALA A 38 -54.18 -6.96 -11.42
CA ALA A 38 -54.29 -7.84 -12.58
C ALA A 38 -54.10 -7.04 -13.86
N ALA A 39 -52.97 -7.27 -14.55
CA ALA A 39 -52.74 -6.70 -15.85
C ALA A 39 -53.91 -7.15 -16.72
N THR A 40 -54.68 -6.18 -17.22
CA THR A 40 -55.68 -6.39 -18.25
C THR A 40 -55.00 -7.22 -19.33
N LYS A 41 -55.51 -8.42 -19.63
CA LYS A 41 -54.94 -9.30 -20.65
C LYS A 41 -54.97 -8.55 -21.97
N LEU A 42 -53.86 -7.88 -22.32
CA LEU A 42 -53.69 -7.30 -23.63
C LEU A 42 -53.65 -8.46 -24.61
N ALA A 43 -54.65 -8.56 -25.48
CA ALA A 43 -54.71 -9.58 -26.51
C ALA A 43 -53.41 -9.54 -27.32
N LYS A 44 -52.52 -10.52 -27.12
CA LYS A 44 -51.28 -10.65 -27.88
C LYS A 44 -51.65 -11.03 -29.30
N LYS A 45 -51.66 -10.05 -30.21
CA LYS A 45 -51.65 -10.34 -31.65
C LYS A 45 -50.35 -11.09 -31.96
N PRO A 46 -50.39 -12.23 -32.68
CA PRO A 46 -49.18 -12.97 -32.99
C PRO A 46 -48.26 -12.09 -33.84
N VAL A 47 -47.04 -11.87 -33.36
CA VAL A 47 -46.00 -11.16 -34.12
C VAL A 47 -45.70 -12.02 -35.35
N THR A 48 -45.93 -11.47 -36.53
CA THR A 48 -45.72 -12.20 -37.78
C THR A 48 -44.22 -12.45 -37.98
N ARG A 49 -43.86 -13.58 -38.61
CA ARG A 49 -42.44 -13.89 -38.91
C ARG A 49 -41.73 -12.75 -39.66
N ARG A 50 -42.48 -12.02 -40.49
CA ARG A 50 -42.00 -10.84 -41.21
C ARG A 50 -41.70 -9.65 -40.29
N ALA A 51 -42.57 -9.39 -39.30
CA ALA A 51 -42.34 -8.35 -38.29
C ALA A 51 -41.15 -8.70 -37.38
N PHE A 52 -40.98 -9.98 -37.04
CA PHE A 52 -39.80 -10.45 -36.31
C PHE A 52 -38.52 -10.28 -37.12
N LEU A 53 -38.51 -10.67 -38.41
CA LEU A 53 -37.34 -10.50 -39.27
C LEU A 53 -36.97 -9.02 -39.46
N ILE A 54 -37.96 -8.15 -39.69
CA ILE A 54 -37.73 -6.71 -39.82
C ILE A 54 -37.17 -6.14 -38.52
N GLY A 55 -37.71 -6.54 -37.36
CA GLY A 55 -37.18 -6.15 -36.05
C GLY A 55 -35.74 -6.63 -35.83
N ALA A 56 -35.44 -7.88 -36.20
CA ALA A 56 -34.11 -8.45 -36.04
C ALA A 56 -33.06 -7.78 -36.94
N ILE A 57 -33.41 -7.49 -38.21
CA ILE A 57 -32.52 -6.79 -39.14
C ILE A 57 -32.33 -5.34 -38.69
N ALA A 58 -33.40 -4.64 -38.29
CA ALA A 58 -33.30 -3.26 -37.80
C ALA A 58 -32.45 -3.17 -36.52
N ALA A 59 -32.60 -4.11 -35.57
CA ALA A 59 -31.77 -4.17 -34.37
C ALA A 59 -30.30 -4.45 -34.71
N SER A 60 -30.04 -5.35 -35.67
CA SER A 60 -28.69 -5.70 -36.10
C SER A 60 -27.99 -4.54 -36.80
N THR A 61 -28.69 -3.83 -37.68
CA THR A 61 -28.15 -2.65 -38.37
C THR A 61 -27.98 -1.47 -37.41
N GLY A 62 -28.89 -1.29 -36.44
CA GLY A 62 -28.75 -0.27 -35.40
C GLY A 62 -27.52 -0.49 -34.52
N LEU A 63 -27.27 -1.74 -34.10
CA LEU A 63 -26.04 -2.11 -33.38
C LEU A 63 -24.79 -1.92 -34.24
N ALA A 64 -24.83 -2.31 -35.51
CA ALA A 64 -23.71 -2.15 -36.43
C ALA A 64 -23.36 -0.68 -36.68
N ILE A 65 -24.35 0.20 -36.87
CA ILE A 65 -24.10 1.65 -37.03
C ILE A 65 -23.59 2.26 -35.72
N GLY A 66 -24.13 1.83 -34.57
CA GLY A 66 -23.64 2.25 -33.25
C GLY A 66 -22.17 1.89 -33.00
N SER A 67 -21.70 0.74 -33.52
CA SER A 67 -20.29 0.34 -33.39
C SER A 67 -19.30 1.11 -34.27
N MET A 68 -19.77 1.87 -35.28
CA MET A 68 -18.88 2.67 -36.16
C MET A 68 -18.92 4.18 -35.88
N ALA A 69 -19.86 4.65 -35.05
CA ALA A 69 -20.03 6.07 -34.74
C ALA A 69 -19.17 6.49 -33.53
N SER A 70 -17.85 6.35 -33.65
CA SER A 70 -16.89 6.59 -32.55
C SER A 70 -16.56 8.07 -32.29
N GLY A 71 -17.35 9.02 -32.80
CA GLY A 71 -16.92 10.41 -32.94
C GLY A 71 -17.49 11.46 -31.97
N ALA A 72 -18.57 11.19 -31.23
CA ALA A 72 -19.33 12.28 -30.59
C ALA A 72 -19.98 11.98 -29.22
N LEU A 73 -19.58 10.92 -28.53
CA LEU A 73 -19.99 10.67 -27.14
C LEU A 73 -18.76 10.58 -26.23
N PRO A 74 -18.86 10.97 -24.95
CA PRO A 74 -17.73 10.92 -24.02
C PRO A 74 -17.24 9.47 -23.87
N GLN A 75 -16.17 9.16 -24.61
CA GLN A 75 -15.12 8.19 -24.37
C GLN A 75 -15.47 6.99 -23.47
N TYR A 76 -16.42 6.16 -23.89
CA TYR A 76 -16.48 4.76 -23.44
C TYR A 76 -16.30 3.87 -24.66
N ASP A 77 -15.08 3.89 -25.20
CA ASP A 77 -14.66 2.91 -26.19
C ASP A 77 -14.51 1.56 -25.46
N ILE A 78 -15.55 0.73 -25.56
CA ILE A 78 -15.66 -0.57 -24.87
C ILE A 78 -14.50 -1.51 -25.25
N LEU A 79 -13.85 -1.28 -26.38
CA LEU A 79 -12.80 -2.14 -26.92
C LEU A 79 -11.38 -1.58 -26.70
N SER A 80 -11.25 -0.35 -26.20
CA SER A 80 -9.95 0.20 -25.81
C SER A 80 -9.64 -0.15 -24.36
N PRO A 81 -8.44 -0.68 -24.05
CA PRO A 81 -8.01 -0.85 -22.67
C PRO A 81 -8.07 0.50 -21.95
N VAL A 82 -8.81 0.58 -20.84
CA VAL A 82 -8.78 1.75 -19.97
C VAL A 82 -7.39 1.79 -19.34
N LEU A 83 -6.50 2.59 -19.93
CA LEU A 83 -5.18 2.82 -19.35
C LEU A 83 -5.38 3.64 -18.06
N PRO A 84 -4.92 3.14 -16.91
CA PRO A 84 -5.05 3.88 -15.67
C PRO A 84 -4.27 5.20 -15.79
N ARG A 85 -4.87 6.27 -15.29
CA ARG A 85 -4.22 7.58 -15.29
C ARG A 85 -3.06 7.59 -14.30
N GLN A 86 -1.87 7.92 -14.79
CA GLN A 86 -0.70 8.16 -13.95
C GLN A 86 -0.77 9.55 -13.29
N LEU A 87 -0.33 9.62 -12.04
CA LEU A 87 0.03 10.85 -11.36
C LEU A 87 1.31 11.41 -12.00
N PRO A 88 1.44 12.74 -12.13
CA PRO A 88 2.54 13.35 -12.86
C PRO A 88 3.87 13.31 -12.06
N SER A 89 4.97 13.61 -12.76
CA SER A 89 6.22 14.06 -12.13
C SER A 89 5.97 15.35 -11.34
N GLY A 90 6.69 15.52 -10.23
CA GLY A 90 6.45 16.64 -9.31
C GLY A 90 5.21 16.44 -8.44
N TYR A 91 4.73 15.20 -8.28
CA TYR A 91 3.61 14.90 -7.41
C TYR A 91 3.98 15.20 -5.95
N VAL A 92 3.28 16.13 -5.32
CA VAL A 92 3.44 16.47 -3.90
C VAL A 92 3.01 15.28 -3.06
N ILE A 93 3.94 14.73 -2.28
CA ILE A 93 3.70 13.54 -1.46
C ILE A 93 2.85 13.96 -0.24
N PRO A 94 1.63 13.41 -0.08
CA PRO A 94 0.77 13.77 1.05
C PRO A 94 1.43 13.44 2.40
N GLY A 95 1.44 14.40 3.32
CA GLY A 95 2.00 14.22 4.66
C GLY A 95 3.53 14.18 4.72
N ALA A 96 4.23 14.54 3.65
CA ALA A 96 5.70 14.56 3.60
C ALA A 96 6.23 15.98 3.40
N ASN A 97 6.09 16.82 4.43
CA ASN A 97 6.78 18.10 4.50
C ASN A 97 8.17 17.89 5.11
N ALA A 98 9.21 18.42 4.47
CA ALA A 98 10.59 18.21 4.87
C ALA A 98 10.93 18.86 6.23
N THR A 99 10.36 20.04 6.51
CA THR A 99 10.51 20.68 7.83
C THR A 99 9.89 19.81 8.92
N ASP A 100 8.69 19.26 8.69
CA ASP A 100 8.00 18.45 9.68
C ASP A 100 8.71 17.11 9.93
N LEU A 101 9.16 16.44 8.86
CA LEU A 101 9.91 15.19 8.97
C LEU A 101 11.26 15.39 9.68
N GLU A 102 11.95 16.50 9.41
CA GLU A 102 13.19 16.87 10.10
C GLU A 102 12.93 17.14 11.58
N ASN A 103 11.93 17.96 11.90
CA ASN A 103 11.55 18.26 13.29
C ASN A 103 11.16 16.98 14.06
N ASN A 104 10.37 16.10 13.44
CA ASN A 104 9.98 14.83 14.05
C ASN A 104 11.20 13.92 14.29
N TYR A 105 12.16 13.88 13.38
CA TYR A 105 13.41 13.15 13.60
C TYR A 105 14.18 13.73 14.80
N GLN A 106 14.37 15.05 14.87
CA GLN A 106 15.09 15.69 15.98
C GLN A 106 14.40 15.49 17.34
N LEU A 107 13.07 15.52 17.36
CA LEU A 107 12.28 15.18 18.54
C LEU A 107 12.45 13.71 18.94
N ALA A 108 12.48 12.79 17.97
CA ALA A 108 12.72 11.37 18.24
C ALA A 108 14.13 11.13 18.81
N VAL A 109 15.16 11.77 18.26
CA VAL A 109 16.54 11.75 18.80
C VAL A 109 16.57 12.25 20.24
N SER A 110 15.95 13.41 20.49
CA SER A 110 15.93 14.04 21.81
C SER A 110 15.20 13.19 22.85
N ALA A 111 14.06 12.61 22.46
CA ALA A 111 13.29 11.71 23.31
C ALA A 111 14.09 10.45 23.66
N LEU A 112 14.74 9.84 22.66
CA LEU A 112 15.59 8.68 22.88
C LEU A 112 16.76 9.00 23.82
N GLN A 113 17.42 10.15 23.64
CA GLN A 113 18.51 10.57 24.52
C GLN A 113 18.04 10.78 25.96
N ALA A 114 16.85 11.35 26.15
CA ALA A 114 16.24 11.50 27.47
C ALA A 114 15.90 10.15 28.11
N ASP A 115 15.41 9.19 27.33
CA ASP A 115 15.13 7.82 27.80
C ASP A 115 16.41 7.08 28.19
N ILE A 116 17.50 7.25 27.43
CA ILE A 116 18.82 6.70 27.79
C ILE A 116 19.31 7.32 29.11
N ALA A 117 19.25 8.65 29.25
CA ALA A 117 19.67 9.34 30.47
C ALA A 117 18.82 8.92 31.69
N ALA A 118 17.55 8.58 31.48
CA ALA A 118 16.64 8.09 32.53
C ALA A 118 16.71 6.57 32.77
N GLY A 119 17.58 5.84 32.06
CA GLY A 119 17.70 4.38 32.17
C GLY A 119 16.50 3.60 31.61
N ARG A 120 15.64 4.24 30.80
CA ARG A 120 14.47 3.62 30.14
C ARG A 120 14.81 2.99 28.78
N ALA A 121 15.93 3.38 28.19
CA ALA A 121 16.48 2.81 26.97
C ALA A 121 17.98 2.52 27.13
N GLN A 122 18.50 1.57 26.37
CA GLN A 122 19.93 1.26 26.36
C GLN A 122 20.65 2.13 25.33
N PRO A 123 21.92 2.52 25.56
CA PRO A 123 22.75 3.10 24.50
C PRO A 123 22.75 2.21 23.25
N GLY A 124 22.55 2.81 22.08
CA GLY A 124 22.43 2.07 20.81
C GLY A 124 21.01 1.56 20.50
N THR A 125 20.01 1.86 21.34
CA THR A 125 18.60 1.67 20.96
C THR A 125 18.30 2.46 19.69
N LEU A 126 17.56 1.86 18.76
CA LEU A 126 17.31 2.49 17.46
C LEU A 126 16.05 3.36 17.44
N LEU A 127 16.08 4.39 16.60
CA LEU A 127 14.93 5.24 16.31
C LEU A 127 13.95 4.54 15.36
N ASN A 128 12.70 4.41 15.80
CA ASN A 128 11.62 3.92 14.95
C ASN A 128 11.15 5.02 13.99
N PRO A 129 11.38 4.90 12.67
CA PRO A 129 10.95 5.91 11.69
C PRO A 129 9.44 6.06 11.60
N THR A 130 8.70 5.01 11.94
CA THR A 130 7.23 4.96 11.92
C THR A 130 6.61 5.12 13.31
N ASN A 131 7.36 5.64 14.29
CA ASN A 131 6.85 5.91 15.63
C ASN A 131 5.58 6.78 15.56
N ALA A 132 4.52 6.40 16.27
CA ALA A 132 3.27 7.15 16.33
C ALA A 132 3.42 8.56 16.97
N VAL A 133 4.42 8.77 17.84
CA VAL A 133 4.61 10.05 18.53
C VAL A 133 5.32 11.08 17.66
N HIS A 134 6.42 10.66 17.01
CA HIS A 134 7.25 11.51 16.14
C HIS A 134 7.63 10.74 14.87
N PRO A 135 6.68 10.54 13.93
CA PRO A 135 6.98 9.81 12.70
C PRO A 135 7.86 10.66 11.78
N PHE A 136 8.99 10.11 11.37
CA PHE A 136 9.89 10.72 10.38
C PHE A 136 9.96 9.86 9.11
N ALA A 137 8.94 9.03 8.89
CA ALA A 137 8.67 8.33 7.65
C ALA A 137 7.17 8.24 7.38
N THR A 138 6.78 8.20 6.11
CA THR A 138 5.38 8.04 5.69
C THR A 138 5.26 7.22 4.42
N PHE A 139 4.14 6.49 4.29
CA PHE A 139 3.80 5.74 3.08
C PHE A 139 2.94 6.58 2.14
N PHE A 140 3.13 6.40 0.84
CA PHE A 140 2.35 7.09 -0.19
C PHE A 140 2.21 6.23 -1.46
N TYR A 141 1.28 6.59 -2.34
CA TYR A 141 1.06 5.91 -3.61
C TYR A 141 1.46 6.82 -4.77
N TRP A 142 2.34 6.34 -5.65
CA TRP A 142 2.79 7.03 -6.86
C TRP A 142 3.57 6.07 -7.78
N PRO A 143 3.45 6.15 -9.13
CA PRO A 143 2.66 7.09 -9.92
C PRO A 143 1.20 6.67 -10.07
N TYR A 144 0.77 5.59 -9.43
CA TYR A 144 -0.62 5.17 -9.45
C TYR A 144 -1.19 5.15 -8.03
N ASP A 145 -2.46 5.50 -7.93
CA ASP A 145 -3.22 5.37 -6.69
C ASP A 145 -3.43 3.88 -6.33
N VAL A 146 -3.70 3.62 -5.05
CA VAL A 146 -3.99 2.28 -4.53
C VAL A 146 -5.15 1.59 -5.25
N ALA A 147 -6.13 2.34 -5.76
CA ALA A 147 -7.24 1.79 -6.53
C ALA A 147 -6.82 1.16 -7.85
N VAL A 148 -5.66 1.55 -8.40
CA VAL A 148 -5.09 0.95 -9.62
C VAL A 148 -4.24 -0.27 -9.28
N SER A 149 -3.33 -0.14 -8.31
CA SER A 149 -2.46 -1.25 -7.91
C SER A 149 -1.80 -0.99 -6.55
N PRO A 150 -1.74 -1.99 -5.67
CA PRO A 150 -1.08 -1.86 -4.37
C PRO A 150 0.46 -1.81 -4.49
N TYR A 151 1.03 -2.20 -5.65
CA TYR A 151 2.49 -2.28 -5.87
C TYR A 151 3.17 -0.92 -6.09
N TYR A 152 2.40 0.15 -6.24
CA TYR A 152 2.92 1.52 -6.31
C TYR A 152 2.94 2.22 -4.95
N ARG A 153 2.84 1.44 -3.87
CA ARG A 153 3.11 1.92 -2.52
C ARG A 153 4.60 2.16 -2.32
N ASN A 154 4.94 3.36 -1.88
CA ASN A 154 6.29 3.81 -1.59
C ASN A 154 6.36 4.25 -0.12
N ILE A 155 7.58 4.34 0.42
CA ILE A 155 7.87 4.96 1.70
C ILE A 155 8.87 6.09 1.47
N VAL A 156 8.66 7.24 2.11
CA VAL A 156 9.67 8.29 2.23
C VAL A 156 10.06 8.41 3.70
N LEU A 157 11.35 8.62 3.97
CA LEU A 157 11.88 8.79 5.31
C LEU A 157 12.97 9.85 5.38
N ARG A 158 13.10 10.46 6.55
CA ARG A 158 14.28 11.22 6.97
C ARG A 158 15.38 10.21 7.34
N LEU A 159 16.53 10.31 6.67
CA LEU A 159 17.71 9.47 6.90
C LEU A 159 18.45 9.87 8.19
N PRO A 160 18.95 8.96 9.02
CA PRO A 160 19.72 9.30 10.23
C PRO A 160 20.96 10.17 9.96
N ASP A 161 21.37 11.00 10.92
CA ASP A 161 22.50 11.94 10.72
C ASP A 161 23.81 11.23 10.39
N GLU A 162 23.99 10.01 10.91
CA GLU A 162 25.19 9.21 10.74
C GLU A 162 25.45 8.88 9.27
N VAL A 163 24.39 8.78 8.45
CA VAL A 163 24.47 8.45 7.02
C VAL A 163 24.42 9.69 6.12
N LEU A 164 24.17 10.89 6.69
CA LEU A 164 24.18 12.13 5.93
C LEU A 164 25.60 12.64 5.68
N ASP A 165 25.78 13.31 4.54
CA ASP A 165 26.98 14.09 4.24
C ASP A 165 27.21 15.11 5.39
N PRO A 166 28.41 15.18 5.98
CA PRO A 166 28.71 16.13 7.07
C PRO A 166 28.37 17.58 6.74
N SER A 167 28.43 18.00 5.47
CA SER A 167 28.13 19.36 5.01
C SER A 167 26.66 19.76 5.12
N ILE A 168 25.75 18.80 5.25
CA ILE A 168 24.31 19.05 5.37
C ILE A 168 23.74 18.67 6.74
N ARG A 169 24.57 18.22 7.69
CA ARG A 169 24.07 17.86 9.04
C ARG A 169 23.63 19.12 9.78
N GLY A 170 22.43 19.08 10.36
CA GLY A 170 21.88 20.20 11.16
C GLY A 170 21.57 21.48 10.36
N SER A 171 21.47 21.39 9.02
CA SER A 171 21.12 22.51 8.15
C SER A 171 19.61 22.69 8.00
N THR A 172 19.19 23.75 7.30
CA THR A 172 17.83 23.84 6.72
C THR A 172 17.50 22.58 5.92
N PRO A 173 16.21 22.19 5.80
CA PRO A 173 15.83 20.97 5.09
C PRO A 173 16.41 20.91 3.67
N ASP A 174 17.21 19.88 3.40
CA ASP A 174 17.79 19.57 2.10
C ASP A 174 17.19 18.26 1.60
N VAL A 175 16.91 18.14 0.30
CA VAL A 175 16.33 16.91 -0.26
C VAL A 175 17.19 15.67 0.02
N ARG A 176 18.51 15.85 0.19
CA ARG A 176 19.48 14.80 0.53
C ARG A 176 19.32 14.26 1.95
N HIS A 177 18.55 14.92 2.82
CA HIS A 177 18.14 14.39 4.12
C HIS A 177 17.15 13.23 4.00
N PHE A 178 16.55 13.05 2.82
CA PHE A 178 15.44 12.12 2.62
C PHE A 178 15.81 11.03 1.62
N ALA A 179 15.25 9.84 1.86
CA ALA A 179 15.22 8.76 0.90
C ALA A 179 13.79 8.30 0.70
N ALA A 180 13.49 7.78 -0.48
CA ALA A 180 12.21 7.16 -0.74
C ALA A 180 12.36 5.93 -1.62
N TRP A 181 11.58 4.89 -1.29
CA TRP A 181 11.69 3.55 -1.86
C TRP A 181 10.32 3.02 -2.23
N ASN A 182 10.22 2.37 -3.38
CA ASN A 182 9.09 1.51 -3.68
C ASN A 182 9.09 0.30 -2.74
N THR A 183 7.92 -0.07 -2.23
CA THR A 183 7.81 -1.14 -1.22
C THR A 183 7.51 -2.51 -1.84
N THR A 184 7.60 -2.65 -3.16
CA THR A 184 7.42 -3.95 -3.82
C THR A 184 8.75 -4.71 -3.79
N CYS A 185 8.77 -5.81 -3.02
CA CYS A 185 9.92 -6.69 -2.89
C CYS A 185 10.39 -7.23 -4.26
N VAL A 186 11.69 -7.20 -4.51
CA VAL A 186 12.27 -7.62 -5.80
C VAL A 186 12.27 -9.14 -6.01
N HIS A 187 12.05 -9.92 -4.95
CA HIS A 187 11.97 -11.38 -5.04
C HIS A 187 10.70 -11.84 -5.76
N LEU A 188 9.54 -11.72 -5.10
CA LEU A 188 8.23 -12.16 -5.62
C LEU A 188 7.14 -11.12 -5.37
N ARG A 189 7.52 -9.83 -5.36
CA ARG A 189 6.62 -8.67 -5.40
C ARG A 189 5.67 -8.48 -4.22
N CYS A 190 5.88 -9.19 -3.11
CA CYS A 190 5.17 -8.86 -1.88
C CYS A 190 5.49 -7.44 -1.39
N LEU A 191 4.53 -6.81 -0.72
CA LEU A 191 4.77 -5.50 -0.13
C LEU A 191 5.57 -5.63 1.16
N VAL A 192 6.68 -4.92 1.23
CA VAL A 192 7.51 -4.81 2.45
C VAL A 192 6.94 -3.74 3.37
N ASN A 193 7.04 -3.95 4.68
CA ASN A 193 6.59 -3.00 5.70
C ASN A 193 7.76 -2.58 6.58
N ALA A 194 7.70 -1.39 7.16
CA ALA A 194 8.67 -0.99 8.17
C ALA A 194 8.51 -1.89 9.41
N GLY A 195 9.63 -2.36 9.94
CA GLY A 195 9.70 -3.16 11.15
C GLY A 195 11.12 -3.21 11.68
N SER A 196 11.34 -3.97 12.75
CA SER A 196 12.65 -4.17 13.35
C SER A 196 13.02 -5.64 13.30
N ASP A 197 14.23 -5.95 12.83
CA ASP A 197 14.86 -7.26 12.98
C ASP A 197 16.37 -7.09 13.20
N ASP A 198 17.00 -8.03 13.90
CA ASP A 198 18.45 -8.03 14.22
C ASP A 198 18.95 -6.68 14.79
N SER A 199 18.16 -6.08 15.70
CA SER A 199 18.41 -4.77 16.30
C SER A 199 18.56 -3.64 15.27
N GLN A 200 17.94 -3.77 14.09
CA GLN A 200 17.95 -2.80 12.99
C GLN A 200 16.53 -2.53 12.48
N TYR A 201 16.20 -1.26 12.22
CA TYR A 201 14.97 -0.95 11.48
C TYR A 201 15.18 -1.30 10.01
N ARG A 202 14.26 -2.09 9.48
CA ARG A 202 14.30 -2.70 8.15
C ARG A 202 12.95 -2.59 7.47
N LEU A 203 12.96 -2.69 6.15
CA LEU A 203 11.75 -3.02 5.40
C LEU A 203 11.68 -4.54 5.30
N LEU A 204 10.73 -5.12 6.02
CA LEU A 204 10.57 -6.56 6.17
C LEU A 204 9.55 -7.08 5.16
N CYS A 205 9.96 -8.05 4.33
CA CYS A 205 9.09 -8.77 3.42
C CYS A 205 8.43 -9.95 4.16
N PRO A 206 7.10 -9.92 4.37
CA PRO A 206 6.41 -10.94 5.16
C PRO A 206 6.32 -12.31 4.47
N CYS A 207 6.57 -12.38 3.16
CA CYS A 207 6.35 -13.62 2.41
C CYS A 207 7.46 -14.65 2.61
N HIS A 208 8.71 -14.22 2.55
CA HIS A 208 9.87 -15.12 2.57
C HIS A 208 11.04 -14.57 3.39
N GLY A 209 10.80 -13.56 4.23
CA GLY A 209 11.80 -13.02 5.15
C GLY A 209 12.93 -12.22 4.50
N SER A 210 12.71 -11.64 3.31
CA SER A 210 13.67 -10.69 2.75
C SER A 210 13.66 -9.38 3.52
N GLU A 211 14.83 -8.83 3.80
CA GLU A 211 14.97 -7.59 4.55
C GLU A 211 15.80 -6.57 3.79
N TYR A 212 15.34 -5.32 3.77
CA TYR A 212 16.02 -4.23 3.10
C TYR A 212 16.40 -3.14 4.10
N ARG A 213 17.58 -2.53 3.93
CA ARG A 213 17.92 -1.36 4.73
C ARG A 213 17.08 -0.16 4.29
N LEU A 214 16.61 0.63 5.25
CA LEU A 214 15.87 1.86 4.94
C LEU A 214 16.79 2.94 4.34
N ILE A 215 18.10 2.87 4.57
CA ILE A 215 19.05 3.91 4.15
C ILE A 215 19.31 3.92 2.64
N ASP A 216 19.27 2.74 1.99
CA ASP A 216 19.66 2.57 0.58
C ASP A 216 18.76 1.58 -0.19
N GLY A 217 17.76 0.99 0.48
CA GLY A 217 16.84 0.02 -0.11
C GLY A 217 17.51 -1.30 -0.49
N VAL A 218 18.75 -1.57 -0.06
CA VAL A 218 19.50 -2.77 -0.45
C VAL A 218 19.10 -3.95 0.45
N PRO A 219 18.85 -5.15 -0.12
CA PRO A 219 18.55 -6.32 0.67
C PRO A 219 19.78 -6.79 1.41
N VAL A 220 19.59 -7.31 2.62
CA VAL A 220 20.67 -7.80 3.50
C VAL A 220 20.46 -9.24 3.95
N LYS A 221 19.25 -9.77 3.74
CA LYS A 221 18.83 -11.08 4.23
C LYS A 221 17.66 -11.60 3.39
N GLY A 222 17.52 -12.92 3.37
CA GLY A 222 16.45 -13.65 2.68
C GLY A 222 16.63 -13.70 1.15
N PRO A 223 15.66 -14.28 0.42
CA PRO A 223 15.85 -14.65 -0.97
C PRO A 223 16.07 -13.47 -1.93
N ALA A 224 15.63 -12.25 -1.60
CA ALA A 224 15.97 -11.07 -2.40
C ALA A 224 17.48 -10.73 -2.37
N PHE A 225 18.16 -11.03 -1.26
CA PHE A 225 19.61 -10.90 -1.15
C PHE A 225 20.32 -11.94 -2.02
N ASP A 226 19.83 -13.18 -2.00
CA ASP A 226 20.42 -14.32 -2.73
C ASP A 226 20.37 -14.17 -4.26
N LEU A 227 19.54 -13.27 -4.79
CA LEU A 227 19.43 -13.00 -6.24
C LEU A 227 20.70 -12.35 -6.85
N GLY A 228 21.66 -11.87 -6.04
CA GLY A 228 23.07 -11.64 -6.39
C GLY A 228 23.51 -10.84 -7.63
N LEU A 229 22.62 -10.27 -8.46
CA LEU A 229 22.97 -9.80 -9.82
C LEU A 229 22.82 -8.30 -10.07
N GLY A 230 23.07 -7.45 -9.06
CA GLY A 230 23.02 -5.98 -9.26
C GLY A 230 21.62 -5.44 -9.60
N LEU A 231 20.58 -6.26 -9.37
CA LEU A 231 19.16 -5.91 -9.57
C LEU A 231 18.45 -5.54 -8.26
N ASN A 232 19.14 -5.59 -7.12
CA ASN A 232 18.49 -6.11 -5.91
C ASN A 232 17.98 -5.03 -4.95
N GLY A 233 18.35 -3.77 -5.16
CA GLY A 233 17.80 -2.68 -4.36
C GLY A 233 16.34 -2.43 -4.70
N LEU A 234 15.53 -2.09 -3.70
CA LEU A 234 14.22 -1.52 -3.93
C LEU A 234 14.36 -0.29 -4.84
N PRO A 235 13.45 -0.10 -5.82
CA PRO A 235 13.45 1.08 -6.68
C PRO A 235 13.40 2.36 -5.86
N LYS A 236 14.26 3.32 -6.21
CA LYS A 236 14.33 4.62 -5.53
C LYS A 236 13.33 5.57 -6.16
N VAL A 237 12.56 6.27 -5.35
CA VAL A 237 11.82 7.44 -5.82
C VAL A 237 12.76 8.63 -5.75
N ILE A 238 13.06 9.23 -6.89
CA ILE A 238 13.83 10.47 -6.94
C ILE A 238 12.95 11.61 -6.44
N LEU A 239 13.44 12.30 -5.42
CA LEU A 239 12.72 13.36 -4.73
C LEU A 239 13.19 14.75 -5.17
N SER A 240 12.31 15.74 -5.00
CA SER A 240 12.66 17.16 -5.01
C SER A 240 11.89 17.91 -3.91
N LEU A 241 12.28 19.16 -3.64
CA LEU A 241 11.57 20.05 -2.73
C LEU A 241 10.87 21.18 -3.49
N ASP A 242 9.66 21.52 -3.06
CA ASP A 242 8.96 22.73 -3.49
C ASP A 242 9.30 23.96 -2.63
N SER A 243 8.76 25.12 -2.99
CA SER A 243 8.99 26.38 -2.25
C SER A 243 8.40 26.38 -0.84
N ASN A 244 7.53 25.43 -0.53
CA ASN A 244 6.87 25.25 0.76
C ASN A 244 7.49 24.07 1.54
N ASN A 245 8.64 23.57 1.11
CA ASN A 245 9.33 22.40 1.66
C ASN A 245 8.55 21.08 1.58
N ASN A 246 7.56 20.95 0.70
CA ASN A 246 6.94 19.65 0.45
C ASN A 246 7.84 18.79 -0.42
N LEU A 247 7.98 17.51 -0.05
CA LEU A 247 8.65 16.53 -0.87
C LEU A 247 7.78 16.14 -2.06
N ARG A 248 8.39 16.12 -3.25
CA ARG A 248 7.74 15.70 -4.50
C ARG A 248 8.40 14.45 -5.08
N ALA A 249 7.59 13.56 -5.63
CA ALA A 249 8.05 12.42 -6.40
C ALA A 249 8.23 12.81 -7.88
N GLU A 250 9.44 12.60 -8.42
CA GLU A 250 9.77 12.99 -9.80
C GLU A 250 9.78 11.79 -10.75
N ARG A 251 10.60 10.79 -10.44
CA ARG A 251 10.75 9.59 -11.26
C ARG A 251 11.19 8.41 -10.40
N PHE A 252 11.05 7.20 -10.92
CA PHE A 252 11.77 6.05 -10.39
C PHE A 252 13.18 5.97 -10.95
N ASP A 253 14.09 5.53 -10.10
CA ASP A 253 15.32 4.87 -10.47
C ASP A 253 15.16 3.39 -10.10
N GLY A 254 15.18 2.52 -11.12
CA GLY A 254 14.70 1.14 -11.06
C GLY A 254 13.22 0.96 -11.42
N GLU A 255 12.75 -0.28 -11.36
CA GLU A 255 11.37 -0.67 -11.74
C GLU A 255 10.68 -1.39 -10.57
N PRO A 256 9.49 -0.94 -10.11
CA PRO A 256 8.69 -1.61 -9.07
C PRO A 256 8.60 -3.13 -9.23
N GLY A 257 9.06 -3.86 -8.22
CA GLY A 257 9.05 -5.33 -8.21
C GLY A 257 10.04 -6.02 -9.15
N ILE A 258 10.98 -5.27 -9.73
CA ILE A 258 12.18 -5.80 -10.40
C ILE A 258 13.44 -5.30 -9.70
N GLY A 259 13.45 -4.02 -9.29
CA GLY A 259 14.56 -3.39 -8.56
C GLY A 259 15.35 -2.40 -9.41
N ARG A 260 16.46 -1.90 -8.84
CA ARG A 260 17.41 -0.98 -9.50
C ARG A 260 18.46 -1.76 -10.28
N ARG A 261 19.02 -1.19 -11.36
CA ARG A 261 20.00 -1.87 -12.24
C ARG A 261 21.43 -1.33 -12.11
N ASP A 262 21.68 -0.50 -11.10
CA ASP A 262 22.91 0.27 -10.89
C ASP A 262 23.75 -0.25 -9.72
#